data_AF-A0A933LV17-F1
#
_entry.id   AF-A0A933LV17-F1
#
_cell.length_a   1.000
_cell.length_b   1.000
_cell.length_c   1.000
_cell.angle_alpha   90.00
_cell.angle_beta   90.00
_cell.angle_gamma   90.00
#
_symmetry.space_group_name_H-M   'P 1'
#
loop_
_entity.id
_entity.type
_entity.pdbx_description
1 polymer ?
#
loop_
_entity_poly.entity_id
_entity_poly.type
_entity_poly.pdbx_seq_one_letter_code
_entity_poly.pdbx_strand_id
1 'polypeptide(L)'
;MLDRHPDGAYRTIEFEMKGVPGVARLEAGRVVLSREHRFRFVLPREYPQEIALIIHAVTPLFHPRFSDSTGKACYLVHGELDRVLMDLLANVLLRPDVVRPPDRYRADWGLDRAKMEWYVETGPERVHEHLMQEWRGGSGALEGKRGAPRAGRVRFVP
;
A
#
# COMPACT_ATOMS: atom_id res chain seq x y z
N MET A 1 -12.64 -14.79 -9.78
CA MET A 1 -11.42 -15.50 -10.28
C MET A 1 -10.72 -16.24 -9.13
N LEU A 2 -11.46 -16.98 -8.29
CA LEU A 2 -10.91 -17.91 -7.30
C LEU A 2 -11.34 -19.36 -7.57
N ASP A 3 -12.12 -19.60 -8.64
CA ASP A 3 -12.83 -20.86 -8.89
C ASP A 3 -12.12 -21.82 -9.85
N ARG A 4 -10.83 -21.61 -10.18
CA ARG A 4 -10.16 -22.44 -11.20
C ARG A 4 -9.55 -23.74 -10.70
N HIS A 5 -9.39 -23.94 -9.38
CA HIS A 5 -8.76 -25.16 -8.84
C HIS A 5 -9.58 -25.75 -7.67
N PRO A 6 -10.34 -26.84 -7.91
CA PRO A 6 -11.19 -27.47 -6.89
C PRO A 6 -10.41 -28.17 -5.76
N ASP A 7 -9.09 -28.31 -5.89
CA ASP A 7 -8.20 -28.89 -4.87
C ASP A 7 -7.66 -27.88 -3.86
N GLY A 8 -7.89 -26.57 -4.06
CA GLY A 8 -7.43 -25.53 -3.14
C GLY A 8 -5.91 -25.47 -2.97
N ALA A 9 -5.14 -25.92 -3.96
CA ALA A 9 -3.68 -25.96 -3.88
C ALA A 9 -3.06 -24.55 -4.05
N TYR A 10 -3.17 -23.71 -3.02
CA TYR A 10 -2.50 -22.41 -2.93
C TYR A 10 -1.40 -22.41 -1.87
N ARG A 11 -0.37 -21.60 -2.08
CA ARG A 11 0.61 -21.26 -1.03
C ARG A 11 0.34 -19.87 -0.53
N THR A 12 0.31 -19.70 0.78
CA THR A 12 0.17 -18.39 1.41
C THR A 12 1.52 -17.93 1.94
N ILE A 13 1.92 -16.72 1.57
CA ILE A 13 3.10 -16.06 2.14
C ILE A 13 2.60 -14.85 2.91
N GLU A 14 3.07 -14.69 4.15
CA GLU A 14 2.90 -13.46 4.90
C GLU A 14 4.21 -12.68 4.92
N PHE A 15 4.12 -11.39 4.64
CA PHE A 15 5.25 -10.47 4.61
C PHE A 15 4.98 -9.30 5.54
N GLU A 16 5.97 -8.95 6.32
CA GLU A 16 5.90 -7.86 7.29
C GLU A 16 6.94 -6.80 6.93
N MET A 17 6.47 -5.55 6.81
CA MET A 17 7.28 -4.37 6.54
C MET A 17 7.20 -3.45 7.75
N LYS A 18 8.36 -3.16 8.37
CA LYS A 18 8.47 -2.31 9.55
C LYS A 18 9.27 -1.04 9.25
N GLY A 19 8.94 0.04 9.95
CA GLY A 19 9.66 1.31 9.90
C GLY A 19 9.29 2.20 8.72
N VAL A 20 8.62 1.66 7.70
CA VAL A 20 8.15 2.40 6.52
C VAL A 20 6.83 3.10 6.85
N PRO A 21 6.74 4.43 6.77
CA PRO A 21 5.49 5.13 7.01
C PRO A 21 4.51 4.90 5.85
N GLY A 22 3.26 4.61 6.18
CA GLY A 22 2.15 4.57 5.23
C GLY A 22 0.87 5.12 5.86
N VAL A 23 -0.06 5.59 5.04
CA VAL A 23 -1.35 6.12 5.51
C VAL A 23 -2.23 4.95 5.94
N ALA A 24 -2.59 4.88 7.22
CA ALA A 24 -3.47 3.83 7.74
C ALA A 24 -4.95 4.20 7.58
N ARG A 25 -5.29 5.46 7.87
CA ARG A 25 -6.65 6.01 7.77
C ARG A 25 -6.64 7.54 7.77
N LEU A 26 -7.80 8.11 7.45
CA LEU A 26 -8.12 9.52 7.69
C LEU A 26 -9.00 9.65 8.93
N GLU A 27 -8.65 10.54 9.84
CA GLU A 27 -9.40 10.79 11.07
C GLU A 27 -9.67 12.29 11.20
N ALA A 28 -10.94 12.69 11.01
CA ALA A 28 -11.35 14.11 11.00
C ALA A 28 -10.48 15.00 10.12
N GLY A 29 -10.20 14.56 8.88
CA GLY A 29 -9.35 15.28 7.91
C GLY A 29 -7.85 15.22 8.20
N ARG A 30 -7.42 14.37 9.15
CA ARG A 30 -6.00 14.20 9.49
C ARG A 30 -5.50 12.85 9.03
N VAL A 31 -4.27 12.84 8.52
CA VAL A 31 -3.58 11.61 8.13
C VAL A 31 -3.06 10.90 9.38
N VAL A 32 -3.50 9.66 9.58
CA VAL A 32 -2.97 8.76 10.61
C VAL A 32 -2.01 7.80 9.93
N LEU A 33 -0.75 7.81 10.36
CA LEU A 33 0.30 6.95 9.81
C LEU A 33 0.44 5.64 10.59
N SER A 34 0.74 4.57 9.87
CA SER A 34 1.30 3.32 10.42
C SER A 34 2.73 3.15 9.95
N ARG A 35 3.55 2.49 10.77
CA ARG A 35 4.91 2.03 10.41
C ARG A 35 5.03 0.52 10.37
N GLU A 36 3.93 -0.18 10.57
CA GLU A 36 3.84 -1.64 10.56
C GLU A 36 2.80 -2.03 9.53
N HIS A 37 3.26 -2.75 8.50
CA HIS A 37 2.41 -3.20 7.40
C HIS A 37 2.57 -4.70 7.23
N ARG A 38 1.46 -5.41 7.17
CA ARG A 38 1.46 -6.85 6.89
C ARG A 38 0.68 -7.13 5.62
N PHE A 39 1.29 -7.90 4.74
CA PHE A 39 0.71 -8.32 3.48
C PHE A 39 0.62 -9.83 3.43
N ARG A 40 -0.46 -10.33 2.85
CA ARG A 40 -0.65 -11.75 2.56
C ARG A 40 -0.73 -11.94 1.06
N PHE A 41 0.10 -12.82 0.53
CA PHE A 41 0.09 -13.25 -0.85
C PHE A 41 -0.54 -14.63 -0.93
N VAL A 42 -1.47 -14.79 -1.87
CA VAL A 42 -1.97 -16.11 -2.27
C VAL A 42 -1.34 -16.44 -3.61
N LEU A 43 -0.40 -17.38 -3.59
CA LEU A 43 0.28 -17.88 -4.77
C LEU A 43 -0.51 -19.06 -5.35
N PRO A 44 -0.93 -19.01 -6.62
CA PRO A 44 -1.49 -20.18 -7.29
C PRO A 44 -0.39 -21.23 -7.51
N ARG A 45 -0.79 -22.47 -7.77
CA ARG A 45 0.13 -23.60 -8.01
C ARG A 45 1.06 -23.35 -9.19
N GLU A 46 0.56 -22.63 -10.18
CA GLU A 46 1.19 -22.32 -11.46
C GLU A 46 2.29 -21.26 -11.34
N TYR A 47 2.45 -20.63 -10.17
CA TYR A 47 3.56 -19.72 -9.88
C TYR A 47 4.92 -20.43 -10.11
N PRO A 48 5.87 -19.88 -10.91
CA PRO A 48 5.91 -18.52 -11.45
C PRO A 48 5.38 -18.32 -12.88
N GLN A 49 4.80 -19.33 -13.54
CA GLN A 49 4.59 -19.34 -15.00
C GLN A 49 3.36 -18.55 -15.51
N GLU A 50 2.29 -18.42 -14.73
CA GLU A 50 1.14 -17.54 -15.02
C GLU A 50 0.57 -16.96 -13.73
N ILE A 51 0.58 -15.64 -13.52
CA ILE A 51 0.26 -15.12 -12.19
C ILE A 51 -0.42 -13.77 -12.18
N ALA A 52 -1.72 -13.80 -11.93
CA ALA A 52 -2.36 -12.77 -11.14
C ALA A 52 -2.13 -13.11 -9.66
N LEU A 53 -1.19 -12.42 -9.01
CA LEU A 53 -0.99 -12.54 -7.57
C LEU A 53 -2.13 -11.85 -6.84
N ILE A 54 -2.77 -12.55 -5.90
CA ILE A 54 -3.74 -11.92 -5.01
C ILE A 54 -3.00 -11.45 -3.78
N ILE A 55 -2.94 -10.13 -3.61
CA ILE A 55 -2.30 -9.47 -2.46
C ILE A 55 -3.39 -8.91 -1.56
N HIS A 56 -3.25 -9.16 -0.26
CA HIS A 56 -4.09 -8.58 0.78
C HIS A 56 -3.26 -7.73 1.73
N ALA A 57 -3.67 -6.49 1.97
CA ALA A 57 -3.25 -5.76 3.16
C ALA A 57 -3.99 -6.34 4.38
N VAL A 58 -3.24 -6.89 5.32
CA VAL A 58 -3.75 -7.47 6.57
C VAL A 58 -3.89 -6.39 7.64
N THR A 59 -3.00 -5.41 7.62
CA THR A 59 -3.07 -4.20 8.45
C THR A 59 -3.84 -3.09 7.72
N PRO A 60 -4.47 -2.15 8.44
CA PRO A 60 -5.12 -0.99 7.83
C PRO A 60 -4.16 -0.20 6.92
N LEU A 61 -4.56 0.00 5.66
CA LEU A 61 -3.81 0.75 4.67
C LEU A 61 -4.81 1.55 3.82
N PHE A 62 -4.82 2.87 4.03
CA PHE A 62 -5.61 3.80 3.25
C PHE A 62 -4.93 4.02 1.89
N HIS A 63 -5.38 3.28 0.88
CA HIS A 63 -4.74 3.30 -0.42
C HIS A 63 -5.76 3.11 -1.55
N PRO A 64 -5.74 3.90 -2.63
CA PRO A 64 -6.73 3.81 -3.72
C PRO A 64 -6.81 2.44 -4.42
N ARG A 65 -5.69 1.72 -4.46
CA ARG A 65 -5.59 0.37 -5.05
C ARG A 65 -5.93 -0.77 -4.09
N PHE A 66 -6.23 -0.50 -2.83
CA PHE A 66 -6.62 -1.52 -1.84
C PHE A 66 -8.08 -1.32 -1.40
N SER A 67 -8.83 -2.41 -1.40
CA SER A 67 -10.21 -2.44 -0.92
C SER A 67 -10.25 -2.46 0.61
N ASP A 68 -11.04 -1.58 1.23
CA ASP A 68 -11.25 -1.60 2.70
C ASP A 68 -12.00 -2.84 3.16
N SER A 69 -12.95 -3.33 2.36
CA SER A 69 -13.82 -4.43 2.74
C SER A 69 -13.12 -5.79 2.71
N THR A 70 -12.10 -5.95 1.88
CA THR A 70 -11.43 -7.25 1.68
C THR A 70 -9.93 -7.22 1.89
N GLY A 71 -9.34 -6.03 2.04
CA GLY A 71 -7.89 -5.82 2.01
C GLY A 71 -7.25 -6.15 0.67
N LYS A 72 -8.01 -6.60 -0.34
CA LYS A 72 -7.48 -7.03 -1.64
C LYS A 72 -6.96 -5.83 -2.40
N ALA A 73 -5.82 -6.01 -3.04
CA ALA A 73 -5.27 -5.05 -3.99
C ALA A 73 -5.80 -5.33 -5.40
N CYS A 74 -6.12 -4.29 -6.18
CA CYS A 74 -6.23 -4.41 -7.64
C CYS A 74 -4.83 -4.27 -8.21
N TYR A 75 -4.09 -5.37 -8.11
CA TYR A 75 -2.69 -5.47 -8.48
C TYR A 75 -2.55 -6.72 -9.35
N LEU A 76 -2.37 -6.52 -10.65
CA LEU A 76 -2.05 -7.60 -11.57
C LEU A 76 -0.56 -7.47 -11.89
N VAL A 77 0.27 -8.31 -11.27
CA VAL A 77 1.72 -8.26 -11.47
C VAL A 77 2.13 -9.44 -12.34
N HIS A 78 2.58 -9.11 -13.55
CA HIS A 78 3.32 -10.04 -14.37
C HIS A 78 4.79 -10.02 -13.90
N GLY A 79 5.19 -10.92 -13.02
CA GLY A 79 6.59 -10.98 -12.60
C GLY A 79 6.89 -11.82 -11.35
N GLU A 80 8.18 -11.82 -11.02
CA GLU A 80 8.77 -12.46 -9.86
C GLU A 80 8.37 -11.74 -8.55
N LEU A 81 8.36 -12.49 -7.44
CA LEU A 81 7.84 -12.02 -6.14
C LEU A 81 8.64 -10.83 -5.58
N ASP A 82 9.93 -10.75 -5.88
CA ASP A 82 10.82 -9.65 -5.52
C ASP A 82 10.34 -8.30 -6.09
N ARG A 83 9.92 -8.26 -7.35
CA ARG A 83 9.35 -7.06 -7.98
C ARG A 83 8.08 -6.62 -7.28
N VAL A 84 7.23 -7.58 -6.90
CA VAL A 84 5.98 -7.32 -6.17
C VAL A 84 6.28 -6.72 -4.79
N LEU A 85 7.31 -7.20 -4.10
CA LEU A 85 7.71 -6.67 -2.80
C LEU A 85 8.24 -5.23 -2.90
N MET A 86 9.02 -4.93 -3.93
CA MET A 86 9.49 -3.56 -4.19
C MET A 86 8.35 -2.61 -4.57
N ASP A 87 7.40 -3.10 -5.36
CA ASP A 87 6.18 -2.37 -5.71
C ASP A 87 5.33 -2.09 -4.47
N LEU A 88 5.22 -3.03 -3.52
CA LEU A 88 4.49 -2.79 -2.28
C LEU A 88 5.08 -1.67 -1.44
N LEU A 89 6.41 -1.57 -1.39
CA LEU A 89 7.07 -0.44 -0.75
C LEU A 89 6.65 0.88 -1.40
N ALA A 90 6.64 0.94 -2.73
CA ALA A 90 6.21 2.13 -3.46
C ALA A 90 4.72 2.45 -3.26
N ASN A 91 3.85 1.43 -3.15
CA ASN A 91 2.43 1.61 -2.83
C ASN A 91 2.23 2.13 -1.40
N VAL A 92 2.93 1.57 -0.40
CA VAL A 92 2.85 2.05 1.00
C VAL A 92 3.26 3.51 1.11
N LEU A 93 4.27 3.92 0.33
CA LEU A 93 4.75 5.30 0.26
C LEU A 93 3.91 6.19 -0.66
N LEU A 94 2.80 5.68 -1.20
CA LEU A 94 1.93 6.39 -2.15
C LEU A 94 2.72 7.08 -3.27
N ARG A 95 3.61 6.35 -3.94
CA ARG A 95 4.44 6.92 -5.02
C ARG A 95 3.57 7.27 -6.23
N PRO A 96 3.61 8.51 -6.77
CA PRO A 96 2.67 8.96 -7.81
C PRO A 96 2.62 8.09 -9.07
N ASP A 97 3.77 7.62 -9.55
CA ASP A 97 3.90 6.76 -10.73
C ASP A 97 3.29 5.35 -10.56
N VAL A 98 3.11 4.89 -9.32
CA VAL A 98 2.60 3.55 -8.99
C VAL A 98 1.12 3.57 -8.62
N VAL A 99 0.68 4.65 -7.97
CA VAL A 99 -0.70 4.84 -7.52
C VAL A 99 -1.58 5.36 -8.66
N ARG A 100 -1.05 6.24 -9.53
CA ARG A 100 -1.85 6.87 -10.59
C ARG A 100 -2.29 5.81 -11.62
N PRO A 101 -3.58 5.76 -11.97
CA PRO A 101 -4.03 4.93 -13.09
C PRO A 101 -3.49 5.51 -14.41
N PRO A 102 -3.19 4.68 -15.43
CA PRO A 102 -2.65 5.17 -16.70
C PRO A 102 -3.57 6.21 -17.33
N ASP A 103 -3.02 7.24 -18.00
CA ASP A 103 -3.76 8.39 -18.55
C ASP A 103 -4.96 8.04 -19.47
N ARG A 104 -5.04 6.78 -19.93
CA ARG A 104 -6.12 6.25 -20.79
C ARG A 104 -7.31 5.71 -19.99
N TYR A 105 -7.18 5.47 -18.70
CA TYR A 105 -8.25 4.96 -17.85
C TYR A 105 -9.04 6.11 -17.24
N ARG A 106 -10.01 6.65 -18.00
CA ARG A 106 -11.12 7.42 -17.42
C ARG A 106 -12.00 6.56 -16.48
N ALA A 107 -11.85 5.23 -16.50
CA ALA A 107 -12.75 4.27 -15.87
C ALA A 107 -12.18 3.46 -14.69
N ASP A 108 -10.85 3.42 -14.48
CA ASP A 108 -10.25 2.58 -13.44
C ASP A 108 -9.58 3.45 -12.37
N TRP A 109 -10.40 3.96 -11.44
CA TRP A 109 -10.00 4.85 -10.35
C TRP A 109 -9.31 4.12 -9.18
N GLY A 110 -8.86 2.88 -9.41
CA GLY A 110 -8.52 1.93 -8.35
C GLY A 110 -9.75 1.19 -7.82
N LEU A 111 -9.59 0.50 -6.69
CA LEU A 111 -10.70 -0.20 -6.01
C LEU A 111 -11.57 0.77 -5.20
N ASP A 112 -11.08 1.97 -4.94
CA ASP A 112 -11.76 2.96 -4.11
C ASP A 112 -11.62 4.38 -4.68
N ARG A 113 -12.70 4.86 -5.28
CA ARG A 113 -12.79 6.18 -5.91
C ARG A 113 -12.61 7.31 -4.90
N ALA A 114 -13.17 7.21 -3.70
CA ALA A 114 -13.10 8.29 -2.71
C ALA A 114 -11.66 8.50 -2.23
N LYS A 115 -10.91 7.41 -2.05
CA LYS A 115 -9.48 7.50 -1.73
C LYS A 115 -8.66 8.09 -2.87
N MET A 116 -9.01 7.77 -4.12
CA MET A 116 -8.36 8.36 -5.29
C MET A 116 -8.64 9.86 -5.40
N GLU A 117 -9.89 10.28 -5.20
CA GLU A 117 -10.28 11.70 -5.17
C GLU A 117 -9.48 12.45 -4.09
N TRP A 118 -9.46 11.93 -2.86
CA TRP A 118 -8.63 12.50 -1.78
C TRP A 118 -7.15 12.60 -2.17
N TYR A 119 -6.59 11.55 -2.78
CA TYR A 119 -5.18 11.49 -3.15
C TYR A 119 -4.83 12.54 -4.21
N VAL A 120 -5.69 12.71 -5.22
CA VAL A 120 -5.53 13.71 -6.27
C VAL A 120 -5.70 15.13 -5.72
N GLU A 121 -6.73 15.38 -4.92
CA GLU A 121 -7.02 16.70 -4.32
C GLU A 121 -5.91 17.13 -3.34
N THR A 122 -5.39 16.20 -2.55
CA THR A 122 -4.31 16.48 -1.58
C THR A 122 -2.97 16.78 -2.26
N GLY A 123 -2.79 16.32 -3.50
CA GLY A 123 -1.54 16.42 -4.25
C GLY A 123 -0.67 15.16 -4.04
N PRO A 124 -0.63 14.23 -5.00
CA PRO A 124 0.14 12.98 -4.93
C PRO A 124 1.59 13.17 -4.47
N GLU A 125 2.28 14.15 -5.04
CA GLU A 125 3.67 14.48 -4.75
C GLU A 125 3.83 14.93 -3.30
N ARG A 126 2.90 15.75 -2.79
CA ARG A 126 2.94 16.25 -1.40
C ARG A 126 2.75 15.12 -0.39
N VAL A 127 1.85 14.19 -0.69
CA VAL A 127 1.62 13.01 0.16
C VAL A 127 2.88 12.14 0.17
N HIS A 128 3.44 11.84 -0.99
CA HIS A 128 4.66 11.05 -1.10
C HIS A 128 5.85 11.70 -0.38
N GLU A 129 6.08 12.99 -0.60
CA GLU A 129 7.14 13.76 0.05
C GLU A 129 6.99 13.76 1.57
N HIS A 130 5.77 13.91 2.09
CA HIS A 130 5.51 13.84 3.52
C HIS A 130 5.89 12.47 4.09
N LEU A 131 5.51 11.37 3.43
CA LEU A 131 5.89 10.01 3.85
C LEU A 131 7.41 9.82 3.78
N MET A 132 8.07 10.35 2.77
CA MET A 132 9.54 10.30 2.66
C MET A 132 10.23 11.11 3.77
N GLN A 133 9.69 12.25 4.16
CA GLN A 133 10.19 13.05 5.29
C GLN A 133 10.03 12.30 6.61
N GLU A 134 8.85 11.71 6.85
CA GLU A 134 8.58 10.85 8.02
C GLU A 134 9.51 9.64 8.07
N TRP A 135 9.83 9.08 6.90
CA TRP A 135 10.75 7.96 6.82
C TRP A 135 12.17 8.40 7.19
N ARG A 136 12.68 9.48 6.58
CA ARG A 136 14.01 10.03 6.87
C ARG A 136 14.17 10.50 8.33
N GLY A 137 13.14 11.18 8.86
CA GLY A 137 13.12 11.66 10.24
C GLY A 137 13.06 10.53 11.28
N GLY A 138 12.44 9.40 10.93
CA GLY A 138 12.45 8.19 11.76
C GLY A 138 13.74 7.38 11.65
N SER A 139 14.38 7.37 10.47
CA SER A 139 15.62 6.63 10.22
C SER A 139 16.85 7.24 10.92
N GLY A 140 16.81 8.52 11.29
CA GLY A 140 17.86 9.17 12.09
C GLY A 140 17.74 8.98 13.61
N ALA A 141 16.61 8.48 14.11
CA ALA A 141 16.35 8.32 15.55
C ALA A 141 16.65 6.90 16.09
N LEU A 142 17.10 5.98 15.23
CA LEU A 142 17.46 4.62 15.63
C LEU A 142 18.89 4.51 16.21
N GLU A 143 19.71 5.56 16.13
CA GLU A 143 20.99 5.67 16.85
C GLU A 143 20.88 6.61 18.06
N GLY A 144 20.09 6.24 19.06
CA GLY A 144 20.18 6.90 20.36
C GLY A 144 18.88 7.02 21.13
N LYS A 145 18.68 6.07 22.05
CA LYS A 145 17.86 6.19 23.27
C LYS A 145 16.35 6.48 23.09
N ARG A 146 15.57 5.48 23.54
CA ARG A 146 14.20 5.56 24.09
C ARG A 146 13.54 6.95 24.04
N GLY A 147 12.64 7.12 23.08
CA GLY A 147 11.64 8.17 23.04
C GLY A 147 10.74 7.93 21.85
N ALA A 148 9.47 7.59 22.08
CA ALA A 148 8.49 7.38 21.02
C ALA A 148 8.51 8.57 20.04
N PRO A 149 8.56 8.36 18.71
CA PRO A 149 8.49 9.47 17.77
C PRO A 149 7.07 10.05 17.85
N ARG A 150 7.00 11.33 18.24
CA ARG A 150 5.77 12.11 18.18
C ARG A 150 5.27 12.08 16.74
N ALA A 151 4.09 11.52 16.53
CA ALA A 151 3.34 11.67 15.29
C ALA A 151 3.25 13.17 14.95
N GLY A 152 4.00 13.61 13.93
CA GLY A 152 3.85 14.93 13.34
C GLY A 152 2.44 15.02 12.79
N ARG A 153 1.56 15.73 13.50
CA ARG A 153 0.16 15.91 13.10
C ARG A 153 0.12 16.86 11.91
N VAL A 154 0.14 16.32 10.69
CA VAL A 154 -0.05 17.12 9.48
C VAL A 154 -1.54 17.20 9.14
N ARG A 155 -2.04 18.44 9.02
CA ARG A 155 -3.36 18.69 8.43
C ARG A 155 -3.16 18.86 6.93
N PHE A 156 -3.84 18.01 6.16
CA PHE A 156 -4.05 18.25 4.75
C PHE A 156 -5.45 18.84 4.64
N VAL A 157 -5.53 20.11 4.26
CA VAL A 157 -6.81 20.77 3.94
C VAL A 157 -6.92 20.74 2.41
N PRO A 158 -8.09 20.36 1.84
CA PRO A 158 -8.32 20.43 0.40
C PRO A 158 -8.13 21.85 -0.15
#